data_AF-A0A943S5L5-F1
#
_entry.id   AF-A0A943S5L5-F1
#
_cell.length_a   1.000
_cell.length_b   1.000
_cell.length_c   1.000
_cell.angle_alpha   90.00
_cell.angle_beta   90.00
_cell.angle_gamma   90.00
#
_symmetry.space_group_name_H-M   'P 1'
#
loop_
_entity.id
_entity.type
_entity.pdbx_description
1 polymer ?
#
loop_
_entity_poly.entity_id
_entity_poly.type
_entity_poly.pdbx_seq_one_letter_code
_entity_poly.pdbx_strand_id
1 'polypeptide(L)'
;RHCPGFCKVYNKQIESGLEFACTRFEMTFDRFDTVAFLDCVPVVYIFRQQMSVVSGRLNDTDKFILKTLIAEPRRIGELSYHYRKKMSDLLSCAVDELVLDKKTISSLMCSLSNLSNFFYYDVARCENVE
;
A
#
# COMPACT_ATOMS: atom_id res chain seq x y z
N ARG A 1 17.22 -2.51 -5.36
CA ARG A 1 15.79 -2.93 -5.41
C ARG A 1 15.36 -3.82 -4.23
N HIS A 2 16.29 -4.45 -3.52
CA HIS A 2 16.03 -5.18 -2.25
C HIS A 2 16.76 -4.55 -1.06
N CYS A 3 17.12 -3.27 -1.19
CA CYS A 3 17.80 -2.56 -0.12
C CYS A 3 16.74 -2.01 0.86
N PRO A 4 17.09 -1.76 2.12
CA PRO A 4 16.24 -1.06 3.06
C PRO A 4 15.71 0.26 2.47
N GLY A 5 14.45 0.60 2.77
CA GLY A 5 13.79 1.81 2.30
C GLY A 5 13.14 1.71 0.91
N PHE A 6 13.28 0.59 0.21
CA PHE A 6 12.58 0.36 -1.05
C PHE A 6 11.20 -0.26 -0.82
N CYS A 7 10.20 0.28 -1.52
CA CYS A 7 8.87 -0.29 -1.60
C CYS A 7 8.63 -0.86 -3.01
N LYS A 8 7.92 -1.98 -3.10
CA LYS A 8 7.57 -2.64 -4.37
C LYS A 8 6.08 -2.95 -4.39
N VAL A 9 5.41 -2.57 -5.47
CA VAL A 9 4.05 -3.03 -5.79
C VAL A 9 4.16 -3.91 -7.03
N TYR A 10 3.69 -5.14 -6.96
CA TYR A 10 3.72 -6.05 -8.10
C TYR A 10 2.59 -7.08 -8.07
N ASN A 11 2.31 -7.68 -9.22
CA ASN A 11 1.34 -8.75 -9.35
C ASN A 11 1.96 -10.07 -8.84
N LYS A 12 1.59 -10.46 -7.62
CA LYS A 12 2.08 -11.67 -6.95
C LYS A 12 1.48 -12.94 -7.54
N GLN A 13 0.28 -12.83 -8.14
CA GLN A 13 -0.31 -13.95 -8.87
C GLN A 13 0.61 -14.40 -10.01
N ILE A 14 1.04 -13.47 -10.86
CA ILE A 14 1.92 -13.79 -12.00
C ILE A 14 3.29 -14.27 -11.51
N GLU A 15 3.85 -13.60 -10.50
CA GLU A 15 5.20 -13.91 -10.01
C GLU A 15 5.28 -15.29 -9.31
N SER A 16 4.22 -15.73 -8.62
CA SER A 16 4.19 -17.02 -7.90
C SER A 16 3.28 -18.08 -8.53
N GLY A 17 2.67 -17.81 -9.67
CA GLY A 17 1.73 -18.74 -10.33
C GLY A 17 0.49 -19.07 -9.49
N LEU A 18 -0.07 -18.08 -8.77
CA LEU A 18 -1.24 -18.31 -7.91
C LEU A 18 -2.52 -18.51 -8.75
N GLU A 19 -3.43 -19.34 -8.27
CA GLU A 19 -4.74 -19.55 -8.90
C GLU A 19 -5.71 -18.37 -8.69
N PHE A 20 -5.36 -17.43 -7.82
CA PHE A 20 -6.18 -16.26 -7.47
C PHE A 20 -5.43 -14.94 -7.68
N ALA A 21 -6.19 -13.88 -7.96
CA ALA A 21 -5.63 -12.54 -8.11
C ALA A 21 -5.03 -12.03 -6.80
N CYS A 22 -3.75 -11.64 -6.85
CA CYS A 22 -3.03 -11.15 -5.68
C CYS A 22 -2.04 -10.05 -6.09
N THR A 23 -2.23 -8.85 -5.54
CA THR A 23 -1.25 -7.75 -5.62
C THR A 23 -0.49 -7.71 -4.30
N ARG A 24 0.85 -7.66 -4.36
CA ARG A 24 1.68 -7.52 -3.17
C ARG A 24 2.28 -6.13 -3.10
N PHE A 25 2.08 -5.48 -1.96
CA PHE A 25 2.87 -4.34 -1.53
C PHE A 25 3.94 -4.84 -0.55
N GLU A 26 5.21 -4.64 -0.89
CA GLU A 26 6.36 -5.11 -0.12
C GLU A 26 7.23 -3.92 0.27
N MET A 27 7.55 -3.81 1.56
CA MET A 27 8.48 -2.82 2.11
C MET A 27 9.68 -3.55 2.69
N THR A 28 10.90 -3.10 2.35
CA THR A 28 12.14 -3.69 2.88
C THR A 28 12.73 -2.79 3.96
N PHE A 29 13.03 -3.37 5.12
CA PHE A 29 13.65 -2.69 6.26
C PHE A 29 14.92 -3.45 6.67
N ASP A 30 15.93 -2.74 7.14
CA ASP A 30 17.10 -3.32 7.82
C ASP A 30 16.79 -3.66 9.27
N ARG A 31 16.02 -2.79 9.93
CA ARG A 31 15.49 -2.97 11.28
C ARG A 31 14.03 -2.55 11.27
N PHE A 32 13.19 -3.37 11.88
CA PHE A 32 11.78 -3.07 11.98
C PHE A 32 11.48 -2.43 13.33
N ASP A 33 11.20 -1.12 13.32
CA ASP A 33 10.64 -0.39 14.44
C ASP A 33 9.17 -0.06 14.15
N THR A 34 8.29 -0.47 15.06
CA THR A 34 6.84 -0.35 14.90
C THR A 34 6.36 1.09 14.84
N VAL A 35 6.92 1.95 15.69
CA VAL A 35 6.48 3.35 15.80
C VAL A 35 6.93 4.07 14.54
N ALA A 36 8.19 3.89 14.16
CA ALA A 36 8.72 4.43 12.91
C ALA A 36 7.98 3.88 11.67
N PHE A 37 7.57 2.61 11.68
CA PHE A 37 6.77 2.02 10.61
C PHE A 37 5.43 2.75 10.44
N LEU A 38 4.70 2.96 11.54
CA LEU A 38 3.41 3.65 11.49
C LEU A 38 3.54 5.10 11.00
N ASP A 39 4.64 5.76 11.33
CA ASP A 39 4.92 7.13 10.89
C ASP A 39 5.31 7.22 9.40
N CYS A 40 5.89 6.16 8.83
CA CYS A 40 6.39 6.17 7.45
C CYS A 40 5.56 5.34 6.46
N VAL A 41 4.52 4.62 6.92
CA VAL A 41 3.72 3.79 6.04
C VAL A 41 3.08 4.68 4.97
N PRO A 42 3.32 4.41 3.67
CA PRO A 42 2.71 5.22 2.64
C PRO A 42 1.21 4.99 2.61
N VAL A 43 0.46 6.04 2.29
CA VAL A 43 -0.95 5.89 1.95
C VAL A 43 -1.04 5.11 0.64
N VAL A 44 -1.64 3.92 0.70
CA VAL A 44 -1.81 3.04 -0.47
C VAL A 44 -3.24 3.18 -0.97
N TYR A 45 -3.39 3.52 -2.25
CA TYR A 45 -4.69 3.61 -2.92
C TYR A 45 -4.94 2.36 -3.77
N ILE A 46 -6.13 1.78 -3.64
CA ILE A 46 -6.61 0.62 -4.39
C ILE A 46 -7.63 1.11 -5.41
N PHE A 47 -7.34 0.95 -6.70
CA PHE A 47 -8.28 1.33 -7.75
C PHE A 47 -9.49 0.40 -7.75
N ARG A 48 -10.68 1.00 -7.65
CA ARG A 48 -11.93 0.28 -7.90
C ARG A 48 -12.05 0.08 -9.41
N GLN A 49 -12.44 -1.14 -9.81
CA GLN A 49 -12.67 -1.45 -11.24
C GLN A 49 -13.80 -0.60 -11.87
N GLN A 50 -14.62 0.08 -11.06
CA GLN A 50 -15.75 0.91 -11.50
C GLN A 50 -15.37 2.28 -12.10
N MET A 51 -14.08 2.60 -12.23
CA MET A 51 -13.60 3.86 -12.82
C MET A 51 -14.12 4.16 -14.25
N SER A 52 -14.53 3.12 -14.97
CA SER A 52 -15.17 3.23 -16.30
C SER A 52 -16.47 4.04 -16.26
N VAL A 53 -17.29 3.88 -15.22
CA VAL A 53 -18.63 4.51 -15.13
C VAL A 53 -18.54 6.01 -14.84
N VAL A 54 -17.56 6.42 -14.03
CA VAL A 54 -17.35 7.83 -13.67
C VAL A 54 -16.64 8.59 -14.80
N SER A 55 -15.68 7.97 -15.48
CA SER A 55 -14.90 8.60 -16.56
C SER A 55 -15.74 9.06 -17.76
N GLY A 56 -16.86 8.41 -18.04
CA GLY A 56 -17.74 8.76 -19.17
C GLY A 56 -18.46 10.10 -19.02
N ARG A 57 -18.59 10.62 -17.80
CA ARG A 57 -19.30 11.89 -17.51
C ARG A 57 -18.37 13.08 -17.29
N LEU A 58 -17.06 12.85 -17.29
CA LEU A 58 -16.06 13.88 -17.05
C LEU A 58 -15.65 14.55 -18.36
N ASN A 59 -15.44 15.87 -18.32
CA ASN A 59 -14.79 16.56 -19.44
C ASN A 59 -13.28 16.23 -19.47
N ASP A 60 -12.60 16.59 -20.55
CA ASP A 60 -11.19 16.19 -20.74
C ASP A 60 -10.26 16.84 -19.72
N THR A 61 -10.57 18.05 -19.26
CA THR A 61 -9.86 18.73 -18.17
C THR A 61 -9.98 17.96 -16.85
N ASP A 62 -11.19 17.54 -16.48
CA ASP A 62 -11.43 16.75 -15.27
C ASP A 62 -10.71 15.40 -15.33
N LYS A 63 -10.71 14.74 -16.50
CA LYS A 63 -9.96 13.49 -16.71
C LYS A 63 -8.47 13.69 -16.54
N PHE A 64 -7.93 14.80 -17.07
CA PHE A 64 -6.52 15.14 -16.95
C PHE A 64 -6.12 15.41 -15.50
N ILE A 65 -6.92 16.22 -14.78
CA ILE A 65 -6.70 16.51 -13.36
C ILE A 65 -6.78 15.21 -12.55
N LEU A 66 -7.81 14.40 -12.77
CA LEU A 66 -7.99 13.15 -12.04
C LEU A 66 -6.84 12.17 -12.27
N LYS A 67 -6.35 12.01 -13.51
CA LYS A 67 -5.14 11.22 -13.80
C LYS A 67 -3.92 11.74 -13.04
N THR A 68 -3.75 13.05 -12.98
CA THR A 68 -2.64 13.69 -12.27
C THR A 68 -2.73 13.43 -10.78
N LEU A 69 -3.92 13.58 -10.19
CA LEU A 69 -4.14 13.32 -8.76
C LEU A 69 -4.07 11.84 -8.41
N ILE A 70 -4.45 10.94 -9.32
CA ILE A 70 -4.27 9.50 -9.15
C ILE A 70 -2.77 9.15 -9.06
N ALA A 71 -1.94 9.79 -9.88
CA ALA A 71 -0.49 9.60 -9.84
C ALA A 71 0.15 10.28 -8.61
N GLU A 72 -0.36 11.46 -8.22
CA GLU A 72 0.17 12.20 -7.08
C GLU A 72 -0.95 12.90 -6.27
N PRO A 73 -1.57 12.18 -5.32
CA PRO A 73 -2.76 12.65 -4.57
C PRO A 73 -2.52 13.92 -3.75
N ARG A 74 -1.27 14.17 -3.33
CA ARG A 74 -0.88 15.35 -2.53
C ARG A 74 -1.11 16.67 -3.28
N ARG A 75 -1.10 16.64 -4.61
CA ARG A 75 -1.29 17.82 -5.46
C ARG A 75 -2.71 18.38 -5.44
N ILE A 76 -3.65 17.70 -4.76
CA ILE A 76 -5.01 18.20 -4.57
C ILE A 76 -5.04 19.56 -3.83
N GLY A 77 -3.99 19.85 -3.04
CA GLY A 77 -3.78 21.14 -2.39
C GLY A 77 -3.50 22.30 -3.37
N GLU A 78 -3.05 22.02 -4.59
CA GLU A 78 -2.79 23.02 -5.63
C GLU A 78 -4.09 23.53 -6.28
N LEU A 79 -5.18 22.78 -6.14
CA LEU A 79 -6.47 23.13 -6.73
C LEU A 79 -7.21 24.18 -5.88
N SER A 80 -8.01 25.00 -6.56
CA SER A 80 -8.97 25.89 -5.92
C SER A 80 -9.99 25.09 -5.12
N TYR A 81 -10.64 25.73 -4.13
CA TYR A 81 -11.59 25.08 -3.24
C TYR A 81 -12.67 24.25 -3.97
N HIS A 82 -13.26 24.82 -5.03
CA HIS A 82 -14.28 24.13 -5.82
C HIS A 82 -13.76 22.88 -6.53
N TYR A 83 -12.58 22.97 -7.16
CA TYR A 83 -11.98 21.83 -7.85
C TYR A 83 -11.48 20.78 -6.86
N ARG A 84 -10.91 21.21 -5.73
CA ARG A 84 -10.49 20.30 -4.66
C ARG A 84 -11.66 19.45 -4.18
N LYS A 85 -12.80 20.07 -3.83
CA LYS A 85 -13.99 19.34 -3.40
C LYS A 85 -14.48 18.35 -4.46
N LYS A 86 -14.65 18.81 -5.70
CA LYS A 86 -15.09 17.97 -6.83
C LYS A 86 -14.16 16.77 -7.04
N MET A 87 -12.84 17.00 -7.03
CA MET A 87 -11.86 15.94 -7.25
C MET A 87 -11.76 14.99 -6.06
N SER A 88 -11.90 15.46 -4.82
CA SER A 88 -11.99 14.58 -3.64
C SER A 88 -13.17 13.63 -3.75
N ASP A 89 -14.35 14.13 -4.15
CA ASP A 89 -15.53 13.29 -4.35
C ASP A 89 -15.28 12.24 -5.45
N LEU A 90 -14.70 12.64 -6.58
CA LEU A 90 -14.36 11.71 -7.66
C LEU A 90 -13.32 10.66 -7.25
N LEU A 91 -12.29 11.06 -6.51
CA LEU A 91 -11.27 10.15 -5.98
C LEU A 91 -11.90 9.14 -5.01
N SER A 92 -12.82 9.56 -4.14
CA SER A 92 -13.52 8.65 -3.23
C SER A 92 -14.36 7.57 -3.94
N CYS A 93 -14.81 7.85 -5.16
CA CYS A 93 -15.48 6.86 -6.01
C CYS A 93 -14.47 5.97 -6.77
N ALA A 94 -13.27 6.49 -7.03
CA ALA A 94 -12.25 5.89 -7.87
C ALA A 94 -11.34 4.91 -7.13
N VAL A 95 -10.98 5.26 -5.89
CA VAL A 95 -9.97 4.59 -5.10
C VAL A 95 -10.47 4.33 -3.70
N ASP A 96 -10.12 3.18 -3.16
CA ASP A 96 -10.14 2.91 -1.74
C ASP A 96 -8.78 3.24 -1.14
N GLU A 97 -8.76 3.82 0.06
CA GLU A 97 -7.54 3.91 0.85
C GLU A 97 -7.36 2.59 1.61
N LEU A 98 -6.18 1.98 1.52
CA LEU A 98 -5.83 0.85 2.35
C LEU A 98 -5.58 1.36 3.78
N VAL A 99 -6.62 1.31 4.59
CA VAL A 99 -6.52 1.62 6.02
C VAL A 99 -6.11 0.38 6.77
N LEU A 100 -4.91 0.40 7.36
CA LEU A 100 -4.48 -0.60 8.33
C LEU A 100 -5.13 -0.27 9.68
N ASP A 101 -6.20 -0.96 10.03
CA ASP A 101 -6.84 -0.73 11.32
C ASP A 101 -5.92 -1.16 12.48
N LYS A 102 -6.20 -0.61 13.67
CA LYS A 102 -5.39 -0.86 14.87
C LYS A 102 -5.29 -2.35 15.19
N LYS A 103 -6.32 -3.14 14.93
CA LYS A 103 -6.36 -4.58 15.22
C LYS A 103 -5.46 -5.35 14.25
N THR A 104 -5.47 -4.98 12.98
CA THR A 104 -4.64 -5.52 11.90
C THR A 104 -3.18 -5.21 12.20
N ILE A 105 -2.86 -3.97 12.56
CA ILE A 105 -1.53 -3.58 13.02
C ILE A 105 -1.14 -4.42 14.23
N SER A 106 -1.95 -4.49 15.29
CA SER A 106 -1.63 -5.29 16.47
C SER A 106 -1.41 -6.77 16.16
N SER A 107 -2.22 -7.37 15.28
CA SER A 107 -2.03 -8.76 14.86
C SER A 107 -0.72 -8.95 14.09
N LEU A 108 -0.42 -8.05 13.17
CA LEU A 108 0.82 -8.06 12.39
C LEU A 108 2.03 -7.91 13.33
N MET A 109 1.90 -7.04 14.34
CA MET A 109 2.91 -6.87 15.37
C MET A 109 3.13 -8.11 16.22
N CYS A 110 2.06 -8.79 16.66
CA CYS A 110 2.18 -10.04 17.39
C CYS A 110 2.89 -11.12 16.55
N SER A 111 2.62 -11.19 15.25
CA SER A 111 3.31 -12.12 14.36
C SER A 111 4.80 -11.78 14.20
N LEU A 112 5.16 -10.50 14.14
CA LEU A 112 6.54 -10.04 14.02
C LEU A 112 7.33 -10.16 15.34
N SER A 113 6.71 -9.97 16.50
CA SER A 113 7.36 -10.17 17.80
C SER A 113 7.65 -11.64 18.09
N ASN A 114 6.90 -12.56 17.48
CA ASN A 114 7.19 -13.99 17.53
C ASN A 114 8.29 -14.41 16.53
N LEU A 115 8.66 -13.54 15.59
CA LEU A 115 9.65 -13.84 14.54
C LEU A 115 11.08 -13.82 15.08
N SER A 116 11.38 -12.99 16.08
CA SER A 116 12.66 -13.06 16.81
C SER A 116 12.84 -14.41 17.50
N ASN A 117 11.77 -14.97 18.07
CA ASN A 117 11.78 -16.34 18.61
C ASN A 117 11.95 -17.38 17.50
N PHE A 118 11.29 -17.21 16.35
CA PHE A 118 11.43 -18.11 15.20
C PHE A 118 12.88 -18.23 14.71
N PHE A 119 13.56 -17.09 14.52
CA PHE A 119 14.98 -17.10 14.13
C PHE A 119 15.92 -17.59 15.25
N TYR A 120 15.57 -17.37 16.52
CA TYR A 120 16.34 -17.90 17.65
C TYR A 120 16.31 -19.44 17.69
N TYR A 121 15.16 -20.06 17.40
CA TYR A 121 15.03 -21.52 17.35
C TYR A 121 15.67 -22.15 16.11
N ASP A 122 15.68 -21.47 14.95
CA ASP A 122 16.36 -21.99 13.76
C ASP A 122 17.89 -21.93 13.88
N VAL A 123 18.46 -20.88 14.48
CA VAL A 123 19.90 -20.82 14.78
C VAL A 123 20.30 -21.90 15.80
N ALA A 124 19.51 -22.09 16.86
CA ALA A 124 19.75 -23.15 17.84
C ALA A 124 19.61 -24.57 17.27
N ARG A 125 18.87 -24.77 16.17
CA ARG A 125 18.80 -26.06 15.46
C ARG A 125 19.99 -26.31 14.54
N CYS A 126 20.58 -25.26 13.97
CA CYS A 126 21.78 -25.38 13.15
C CYS A 126 23.06 -25.64 13.98
N GLU A 127 23.07 -25.26 15.26
CA GLU A 127 24.21 -25.49 16.18
C GLU A 127 24.20 -26.88 16.86
N ASN A 128 23.18 -27.72 16.63
CA ASN A 128 23.05 -29.06 17.22
C ASN A 128 23.26 -30.20 16.20
N VAL A 129 23.94 -29.93 15.09
CA VAL A 129 24.41 -30.95 14.15
C VAL A 129 25.94 -30.98 14.21
N GLU A 130 26.47 -31.59 15.26
CA GLU A 130 27.83 -32.19 15.27
C GLU A 130 27.71 -33.71 15.17
#